data_AF-A0A7K1CV69-F1
#
_entry.id   AF-A0A7K1CV69-F1
#
_cell.length_a   1.000
_cell.length_b   1.000
_cell.length_c   1.000
_cell.angle_alpha   90.00
_cell.angle_beta   90.00
_cell.angle_gamma   90.00
#
_symmetry.space_group_name_H-M   'P 1'
#
loop_
_entity.id
_entity.type
_entity.pdbx_description
1 polymer ?
#
loop_
_entity_poly.entity_id
_entity_poly.type
_entity_poly.pdbx_seq_one_letter_code
_entity_poly.pdbx_strand_id
1 'polypeptide(L)'
;MYEEREVQAVNKMDIQASISTFETQVSQFKARRVELEQEKANIEREIATIDGNQARLEGALTNLYTMKNAFEAMMKSMMGDISIPVAPAPAKPFVAPVAAAPAPVPAPAPVKQVKVEKSVEKPVEVPEEEAEAEDEVEVEEDVAEEQEEGGEDEIELTQIKIGKKDYLIDEEFNLYDVKTQEAVGKYDQKNKKILPL
;
A
#
# COMPACT_ATOMS: atom_id res chain seq x y z
N MET A 1 44.79 -43.10 6.39
CA MET A 1 43.75 -43.12 7.46
C MET A 1 43.59 -41.79 8.20
N TYR A 2 44.63 -40.94 8.34
CA TYR A 2 44.49 -39.64 9.01
C TYR A 2 43.86 -38.56 8.11
N GLU A 3 44.34 -38.42 6.87
CA GLU A 3 43.79 -37.44 5.90
C GLU A 3 42.29 -37.63 5.62
N GLU A 4 41.84 -38.87 5.52
CA GLU A 4 40.43 -39.19 5.26
C GLU A 4 39.50 -38.76 6.40
N ARG A 5 39.99 -38.73 7.65
CA ARG A 5 39.23 -38.21 8.80
C ARG A 5 39.16 -36.69 8.81
N GLU A 6 40.24 -36.01 8.42
CA GLU A 6 40.25 -34.54 8.34
C GLU A 6 39.29 -34.04 7.26
N VAL A 7 39.32 -34.66 6.07
CA VAL A 7 38.38 -34.31 4.99
C VAL A 7 36.92 -34.53 5.41
N GLN A 8 36.62 -35.62 6.12
CA GLN A 8 35.28 -35.85 6.65
C GLN A 8 34.87 -34.83 7.71
N ALA A 9 35.80 -34.38 8.57
CA ALA A 9 35.53 -33.38 9.59
C ALA A 9 35.22 -32.01 8.97
N VAL A 10 35.99 -31.59 7.96
CA VAL A 10 35.76 -30.35 7.21
C VAL A 10 34.40 -30.38 6.50
N ASN A 11 34.11 -31.44 5.74
CA ASN A 11 32.81 -31.60 5.07
C ASN A 11 31.63 -31.54 6.06
N LYS A 12 31.77 -32.14 7.24
CA LYS A 12 30.74 -32.08 8.28
C LYS A 12 30.53 -30.66 8.79
N MET A 13 31.61 -29.91 8.97
CA MET A 13 31.56 -28.51 9.42
C MET A 13 30.87 -27.62 8.39
N ASP A 14 31.18 -27.79 7.10
CA ASP A 14 30.54 -27.02 6.01
C ASP A 14 29.04 -27.30 5.89
N ILE A 15 28.66 -28.57 6.03
CA ILE A 15 27.24 -28.97 6.06
C ILE A 15 26.54 -28.34 7.26
N GLN A 16 27.17 -28.35 8.44
CA GLN A 16 26.58 -27.76 9.64
C GLN A 16 26.43 -26.24 9.52
N ALA A 17 27.41 -25.55 8.94
CA ALA A 17 27.32 -24.13 8.64
C ALA A 17 26.15 -23.84 7.67
N SER A 18 26.03 -24.64 6.61
CA SER A 18 24.93 -24.53 5.64
C SER A 18 23.56 -24.73 6.28
N ILE A 19 23.43 -25.71 7.18
CA ILE A 19 22.19 -25.96 7.95
C ILE A 19 21.83 -24.75 8.79
N SER A 20 22.78 -24.19 9.55
CA SER A 20 22.53 -22.98 10.36
C SER A 20 22.08 -21.79 9.51
N THR A 21 22.66 -21.61 8.33
CA THR A 21 22.22 -20.56 7.38
C THR A 21 20.80 -20.79 6.90
N PHE A 22 20.43 -22.03 6.54
CA PHE A 22 19.07 -22.35 6.12
C PHE A 22 18.05 -22.16 7.24
N GLU A 23 18.38 -22.55 8.48
CA GLU A 23 17.50 -22.35 9.64
C GLU A 23 17.23 -20.85 9.89
N THR A 24 18.25 -20.02 9.71
CA THR A 24 18.13 -18.56 9.79
C THR A 24 17.19 -18.04 8.71
N GLN A 25 17.39 -18.43 7.45
CA GLN A 25 16.52 -18.03 6.33
C GLN A 25 15.08 -18.49 6.53
N VAL A 26 14.85 -19.72 6.97
CA VAL A 26 13.51 -20.25 7.27
C VAL A 26 12.83 -19.41 8.36
N SER A 27 13.57 -18.98 9.36
CA SER A 27 13.05 -18.12 10.42
C SER A 27 12.66 -16.74 9.90
N GLN A 28 13.49 -16.14 9.04
CA GLN A 28 13.18 -14.87 8.36
C GLN A 28 11.94 -14.98 7.48
N PHE A 29 11.81 -16.05 6.69
CA PHE A 29 10.62 -16.26 5.85
C PHE A 29 9.34 -16.43 6.68
N LYS A 30 9.42 -17.08 7.84
CA LYS A 30 8.27 -17.20 8.74
C LYS A 30 7.85 -15.83 9.29
N ALA A 31 8.80 -15.01 9.72
CA ALA A 31 8.52 -13.65 10.18
C ALA A 31 7.88 -12.82 9.07
N ARG A 32 8.48 -12.82 7.87
CA ARG A 32 7.94 -12.09 6.72
C ARG A 32 6.54 -12.54 6.32
N ARG A 33 6.21 -13.82 6.46
CA ARG A 33 4.86 -14.33 6.20
C ARG A 33 3.84 -13.72 7.17
N VAL A 34 4.18 -13.61 8.45
CA VAL A 34 3.29 -13.01 9.46
C VAL A 34 3.07 -11.53 9.17
N GLU A 35 4.12 -10.79 8.80
CA GLU A 35 3.99 -9.37 8.39
C GLU A 35 3.03 -9.22 7.20
N LEU A 36 3.19 -10.03 6.16
CA LEU A 36 2.31 -9.99 4.99
C LEU A 36 0.86 -10.39 5.30
N GLU A 37 0.66 -11.34 6.22
CA GLU A 37 -0.69 -11.70 6.69
C GLU A 37 -1.35 -10.52 7.42
N GLN A 38 -0.58 -9.75 8.19
CA GLN A 38 -1.06 -8.56 8.89
C GLN A 38 -1.37 -7.41 7.90
N GLU A 39 -0.48 -7.17 6.94
CA GLU A 39 -0.66 -6.17 5.88
C GLU A 39 -1.93 -6.47 5.06
N LYS A 40 -2.14 -7.74 4.68
CA LYS A 40 -3.37 -8.19 4.02
C LYS A 40 -4.62 -7.87 4.84
N ALA A 41 -4.59 -8.11 6.16
CA ALA A 41 -5.72 -7.82 7.04
C ALA A 41 -5.98 -6.31 7.21
N ASN A 42 -4.94 -5.46 7.08
CA ASN A 42 -5.10 -4.00 7.06
C ASN A 42 -5.81 -3.57 5.78
N ILE A 43 -5.31 -4.01 4.62
CA ILE A 43 -5.89 -3.69 3.30
C ILE A 43 -7.35 -4.12 3.21
N GLU A 44 -7.70 -5.30 3.73
CA GLU A 44 -9.10 -5.77 3.74
C GLU A 44 -10.02 -4.86 4.57
N ARG A 45 -9.53 -4.24 5.64
CA ARG A 45 -10.29 -3.26 6.44
C ARG A 45 -10.45 -1.92 5.73
N GLU A 46 -9.41 -1.46 5.03
CA GLU A 46 -9.46 -0.24 4.24
C GLU A 46 -10.48 -0.38 3.10
N ILE A 47 -10.46 -1.50 2.37
CA ILE A 47 -11.44 -1.80 1.33
C ILE A 47 -12.87 -1.75 1.90
N ALA A 48 -13.11 -2.39 3.04
CA ALA A 48 -14.43 -2.36 3.68
C ALA A 48 -14.88 -0.93 4.07
N THR A 49 -13.94 -0.07 4.43
CA THR A 49 -14.21 1.34 4.75
C THR A 49 -14.57 2.12 3.49
N ILE A 50 -13.82 1.92 2.40
CA ILE A 50 -14.07 2.52 1.09
C ILE A 50 -15.44 2.11 0.56
N ASP A 51 -15.78 0.82 0.60
CA ASP A 51 -17.08 0.30 0.17
C ASP A 51 -18.23 0.95 0.96
N GLY A 52 -18.06 1.11 2.28
CA GLY A 52 -19.02 1.79 3.14
C GLY A 52 -19.21 3.27 2.76
N ASN A 53 -18.12 3.97 2.46
CA ASN A 53 -18.16 5.37 2.03
C ASN A 53 -18.81 5.51 0.65
N GLN A 54 -18.51 4.61 -0.29
CA GLN A 54 -19.15 4.59 -1.61
C GLN A 54 -20.67 4.42 -1.48
N ALA A 55 -21.14 3.47 -0.67
CA ALA A 55 -22.58 3.27 -0.46
C ALA A 55 -23.28 4.51 0.14
N ARG A 56 -22.60 5.24 1.04
CA ARG A 56 -23.12 6.50 1.60
C ARG A 56 -23.22 7.59 0.53
N LEU A 57 -22.19 7.73 -0.32
CA LEU A 57 -22.18 8.70 -1.41
C LEU A 57 -23.27 8.40 -2.45
N GLU A 58 -23.47 7.13 -2.80
CA GLU A 58 -24.55 6.70 -3.70
C GLU A 58 -25.94 7.06 -3.14
N GLY A 59 -26.13 6.87 -1.82
CA GLY A 59 -27.34 7.29 -1.11
C GLY A 59 -27.55 8.81 -1.13
N ALA A 60 -26.49 9.58 -0.84
CA ALA A 60 -26.53 11.03 -0.89
C ALA A 60 -26.86 11.57 -2.30
N LEU A 61 -26.27 10.97 -3.34
CA LEU A 61 -26.53 11.32 -4.73
C LEU A 61 -27.99 11.05 -5.11
N THR A 62 -28.55 9.91 -4.69
CA THR A 62 -29.97 9.58 -4.90
C THR A 62 -30.90 10.61 -4.26
N ASN A 63 -30.57 11.06 -3.04
CA ASN A 63 -31.32 12.11 -2.35
C ASN A 63 -31.23 13.44 -3.10
N LEU A 64 -30.05 13.82 -3.58
CA LEU A 64 -29.85 15.04 -4.38
C LEU A 64 -30.68 15.01 -5.67
N TYR A 65 -30.71 13.88 -6.39
CA TYR A 65 -31.57 13.74 -7.57
C TYR A 65 -33.05 13.90 -7.24
N THR A 66 -33.49 13.33 -6.12
CA THR A 66 -34.88 13.46 -5.66
C THR A 66 -35.21 14.91 -5.34
N MET A 67 -34.33 15.62 -4.62
CA MET A 67 -34.50 17.03 -4.30
C MET A 67 -34.50 17.91 -5.55
N LYS A 68 -33.59 17.67 -6.50
CA LYS A 68 -33.56 18.35 -7.79
C LYS A 68 -34.90 18.21 -8.52
N ASN A 69 -35.42 16.98 -8.63
CA ASN A 69 -36.68 16.73 -9.33
C ASN A 69 -37.87 17.39 -8.63
N ALA A 70 -37.89 17.38 -7.28
CA ALA A 70 -38.92 18.08 -6.50
C ALA A 70 -38.86 19.60 -6.72
N PHE A 71 -37.66 20.17 -6.74
CA PHE A 71 -37.45 21.59 -7.02
C PHE A 71 -37.86 21.97 -8.44
N GLU A 72 -37.50 21.17 -9.44
CA GLU A 72 -37.94 21.37 -10.83
C GLU A 72 -39.47 21.33 -10.96
N ALA A 73 -40.13 20.40 -10.27
CA ALA A 73 -41.60 20.33 -10.23
C ALA A 73 -42.21 21.57 -9.57
N MET A 74 -41.64 22.03 -8.46
CA MET A 74 -42.06 23.25 -7.77
C MET A 74 -41.90 24.48 -8.68
N MET A 75 -40.74 24.66 -9.31
CA MET A 75 -40.49 25.74 -10.26
C MET A 75 -41.46 25.70 -11.44
N LYS A 76 -41.73 24.51 -11.98
CA LYS A 76 -42.72 24.34 -13.05
C LYS A 76 -44.13 24.74 -12.60
N SER A 77 -44.53 24.40 -11.37
CA SER A 77 -45.83 24.84 -10.82
C SER A 77 -45.90 26.35 -10.58
N MET A 78 -44.79 26.97 -10.18
CA MET A 78 -44.71 28.43 -9.99
C MET A 78 -44.67 29.18 -11.33
N MET A 79 -44.06 28.59 -12.35
CA MET A 79 -43.98 29.15 -13.71
C MET A 79 -45.17 28.75 -14.60
N GLY A 80 -46.01 27.82 -14.16
CA GLY A 80 -47.01 27.16 -14.99
C GLY A 80 -48.25 26.72 -14.22
N ASP A 81 -49.18 27.66 -14.09
CA ASP A 81 -50.61 27.44 -14.36
C ASP A 81 -51.27 28.76 -14.81
N ILE A 82 -51.22 29.00 -16.12
CA ILE A 82 -52.47 29.06 -16.90
C ILE A 82 -52.78 27.58 -17.23
N SER A 83 -53.89 27.08 -16.67
CA SER A 83 -54.28 25.68 -16.45
C SER A 83 -54.39 24.77 -17.69
N ILE A 84 -54.22 23.43 -17.54
CA ILE A 84 -55.29 22.38 -17.55
C ILE A 84 -54.75 21.06 -16.92
N PRO A 85 -55.48 20.41 -15.99
CA PRO A 85 -55.09 19.12 -15.41
C PRO A 85 -55.37 17.94 -16.36
N VAL A 86 -54.37 17.07 -16.55
CA VAL A 86 -54.57 15.69 -17.02
C VAL A 86 -54.21 14.76 -15.86
N ALA A 87 -55.18 13.96 -15.43
CA ALA A 87 -55.03 13.01 -14.33
C ALA A 87 -53.86 12.04 -14.58
N PRO A 88 -52.96 11.81 -13.61
CA PRO A 88 -51.93 10.81 -13.77
C PRO A 88 -52.56 9.41 -13.71
N ALA A 89 -52.36 8.62 -14.76
CA ALA A 89 -52.67 7.20 -14.72
C ALA A 89 -51.90 6.54 -13.56
N PRO A 90 -52.49 5.60 -12.82
CA PRO A 90 -51.81 4.94 -11.71
C PRO A 90 -50.56 4.22 -12.24
N ALA A 91 -49.39 4.64 -11.75
CA ALA A 91 -48.15 3.94 -12.01
C ALA A 91 -48.29 2.52 -11.44
N LYS A 92 -48.14 1.52 -12.30
CA LYS A 92 -48.04 0.12 -11.86
C LYS A 92 -46.86 0.03 -10.88
N PRO A 93 -46.97 -0.73 -9.78
CA PRO A 93 -45.86 -0.91 -8.86
C PRO A 93 -44.68 -1.49 -9.64
N PHE A 94 -43.55 -0.79 -9.60
CA PHE A 94 -42.31 -1.31 -10.14
C PHE A 94 -41.88 -2.47 -9.24
N VAL A 95 -41.99 -3.69 -9.77
CA VAL A 95 -41.40 -4.86 -9.15
C VAL A 95 -39.92 -4.78 -9.48
N ALA A 96 -39.10 -4.44 -8.48
CA ALA A 96 -37.65 -4.49 -8.64
C ALA A 96 -37.25 -5.90 -9.10
N PRO A 97 -36.38 -6.05 -10.12
CA PRO A 97 -35.77 -7.33 -10.37
C PRO A 97 -34.99 -7.70 -9.10
N VAL A 98 -35.41 -8.78 -8.43
CA VAL A 98 -34.62 -9.40 -7.38
C VAL A 98 -33.32 -9.82 -8.06
N ALA A 99 -32.25 -9.08 -7.78
CA ALA A 99 -30.92 -9.44 -8.22
C ALA A 99 -30.68 -10.88 -7.74
N ALA A 100 -30.47 -11.79 -8.69
CA ALA A 100 -30.08 -13.14 -8.37
C ALA A 100 -28.82 -13.05 -7.48
N ALA A 101 -28.86 -13.72 -6.32
CA ALA A 101 -27.68 -13.86 -5.49
C ALA A 101 -26.50 -14.33 -6.37
N PRO A 102 -25.33 -13.70 -6.26
CA PRO A 102 -24.18 -14.10 -7.06
C PRO A 102 -23.91 -15.59 -6.81
N ALA A 103 -23.76 -16.35 -7.89
CA ALA A 103 -23.40 -17.76 -7.79
C ALA A 103 -22.09 -17.88 -6.98
N PRO A 104 -21.99 -18.87 -6.07
CA PRO A 104 -20.76 -19.07 -5.32
C PRO A 104 -19.61 -19.30 -6.30
N VAL A 105 -18.56 -18.50 -6.13
CA VAL A 105 -17.33 -18.61 -6.93
C VAL A 105 -16.76 -20.01 -6.73
N PRO A 106 -16.50 -20.79 -7.79
CA PRO A 106 -15.89 -22.10 -7.66
C PRO A 106 -14.51 -21.95 -7.00
N ALA A 107 -14.27 -22.76 -5.96
CA ALA A 107 -12.99 -22.81 -5.28
C ALA A 107 -11.85 -23.10 -6.29
N PRO A 108 -10.71 -22.40 -6.19
CA PRO A 108 -9.59 -22.63 -7.09
C PRO A 108 -9.11 -24.08 -6.97
N ALA A 109 -8.99 -24.74 -8.13
CA ALA A 109 -8.47 -26.10 -8.21
C ALA A 109 -7.01 -26.15 -7.71
N PRO A 110 -6.58 -27.24 -7.05
CA PRO A 110 -5.21 -27.40 -6.59
C PRO A 110 -4.26 -27.46 -7.78
N VAL A 111 -3.35 -26.47 -7.86
CA VAL A 111 -2.31 -26.42 -8.88
C VAL A 111 -1.25 -27.48 -8.56
N LYS A 112 -1.04 -28.39 -9.51
CA LYS A 112 0.02 -29.40 -9.47
C LYS A 112 1.38 -28.73 -9.42
N GLN A 113 2.21 -29.15 -8.47
CA GLN A 113 3.60 -28.73 -8.34
C GLN A 113 4.39 -29.12 -9.60
N VAL A 114 4.93 -28.12 -10.30
CA VAL A 114 5.92 -28.31 -11.36
C VAL A 114 7.29 -28.20 -10.72
N LYS A 115 8.01 -29.31 -10.75
CA LYS A 115 9.42 -29.43 -10.39
C LYS A 115 10.24 -28.78 -11.51
N VAL A 116 10.98 -27.72 -11.21
CA VAL A 116 11.95 -27.14 -12.14
C VAL A 116 13.34 -27.22 -11.53
N GLU A 117 14.23 -27.70 -12.37
CA GLU A 117 15.57 -28.17 -12.09
C GLU A 117 16.57 -27.02 -11.89
N LYS A 118 17.63 -27.41 -11.20
CA LYS A 118 18.82 -26.66 -10.81
C LYS A 118 19.64 -26.27 -12.03
N SER A 119 19.88 -24.97 -12.21
CA SER A 119 20.88 -24.44 -13.14
C SER A 119 21.93 -23.66 -12.36
N VAL A 120 23.17 -24.12 -12.44
CA VAL A 120 24.38 -23.57 -11.86
C VAL A 120 24.93 -22.53 -12.82
N GLU A 121 25.23 -21.32 -12.35
CA GLU A 121 26.18 -20.45 -13.06
C GLU A 121 27.04 -19.62 -12.08
N LYS A 122 28.31 -19.46 -12.47
CA LYS A 122 29.50 -19.12 -11.68
C LYS A 122 29.53 -17.69 -11.12
N PRO A 123 30.35 -17.44 -10.08
CA PRO A 123 30.59 -16.10 -9.56
C PRO A 123 31.58 -15.33 -10.46
N VAL A 124 31.30 -14.05 -10.68
CA VAL A 124 32.25 -13.07 -11.23
C VAL A 124 32.90 -12.33 -10.05
N GLU A 125 34.20 -12.20 -10.16
CA GLU A 125 35.16 -11.84 -9.11
C GLU A 125 35.68 -10.41 -9.37
N VAL A 126 36.13 -9.74 -8.29
CA VAL A 126 37.08 -8.59 -8.22
C VAL A 126 36.48 -7.17 -8.39
N PRO A 127 37.00 -6.08 -7.73
CA PRO A 127 38.06 -5.96 -6.69
C PRO A 127 37.65 -5.26 -5.38
N GLU A 128 38.52 -5.46 -4.37
CA GLU A 128 38.72 -4.63 -3.18
C GLU A 128 39.11 -3.19 -3.54
N GLU A 129 38.58 -2.21 -2.80
CA GLU A 129 39.26 -0.93 -2.61
C GLU A 129 39.09 -0.48 -1.15
N GLU A 130 40.23 -0.20 -0.53
CA GLU A 130 40.41 0.13 0.88
C GLU A 130 39.96 1.55 1.24
N ALA A 131 39.58 1.69 2.52
CA ALA A 131 39.76 2.85 3.41
C ALA A 131 39.15 4.21 3.03
N GLU A 132 38.26 4.74 3.86
CA GLU A 132 38.65 5.67 4.95
C GLU A 132 37.48 6.05 5.87
N ALA A 133 37.83 6.14 7.16
CA ALA A 133 37.28 6.82 8.32
C ALA A 133 35.84 7.39 8.35
N GLU A 134 35.10 6.86 9.34
CA GLU A 134 34.39 7.60 10.42
C GLU A 134 33.35 8.66 10.04
N ASP A 135 32.07 8.31 10.23
CA ASP A 135 31.19 9.01 11.18
C ASP A 135 29.94 8.14 11.42
N GLU A 136 29.87 7.51 12.59
CA GLU A 136 28.67 6.81 13.06
C GLU A 136 27.60 7.87 13.37
N VAL A 137 26.64 8.04 12.45
CA VAL A 137 25.44 8.84 12.71
C VAL A 137 24.34 7.89 13.15
N GLU A 138 24.16 7.78 14.47
CA GLU A 138 22.97 7.20 15.09
C GLU A 138 21.74 7.98 14.59
N VAL A 139 20.88 7.29 13.83
CA VAL A 139 19.57 7.80 13.42
C VAL A 139 18.59 7.32 14.48
N GLU A 140 18.30 8.17 15.46
CA GLU A 140 17.19 7.96 16.39
C GLU A 140 15.88 8.24 15.63
N GLU A 141 15.17 7.17 15.29
CA GLU A 141 13.88 7.16 14.62
C GLU A 141 12.78 7.32 15.69
N ASP A 142 12.50 8.56 16.09
CA ASP A 142 11.37 8.85 16.97
C ASP A 142 10.07 8.88 16.15
N VAL A 143 9.38 7.73 16.15
CA VAL A 143 8.04 7.57 15.56
C VAL A 143 7.01 8.18 16.52
N ALA A 144 6.56 9.40 16.22
CA ALA A 144 5.35 9.97 16.80
C ALA A 144 4.16 9.65 15.89
N GLU A 145 3.38 8.63 16.25
CA GLU A 145 2.07 8.37 15.66
C GLU A 145 1.08 9.43 16.15
N GLU A 146 0.61 10.30 15.26
CA GLU A 146 -0.66 11.02 15.46
C GLU A 146 -1.62 10.67 14.31
N GLN A 147 -2.79 10.17 14.70
CA GLN A 147 -3.96 9.94 13.83
C GLN A 147 -4.81 11.20 13.71
N GLU A 148 -5.53 11.30 12.59
CA GLU A 148 -6.69 12.15 12.20
C GLU A 148 -6.35 12.98 10.95
N GLU A 149 -7.22 13.29 10.00
CA GLU A 149 -8.60 12.94 9.66
C GLU A 149 -8.85 13.65 8.31
N GLY A 150 -9.17 12.92 7.24
CA GLY A 150 -10.02 13.43 6.16
C GLY A 150 -9.46 14.41 5.11
N GLY A 151 -9.39 13.90 3.88
CA GLY A 151 -9.91 14.60 2.69
C GLY A 151 -8.91 15.45 1.91
N GLU A 152 -8.94 15.25 0.58
CA GLU A 152 -8.02 15.78 -0.43
C GLU A 152 -6.74 14.94 -0.50
N ASP A 153 -6.12 14.84 -1.69
CA ASP A 153 -4.89 14.08 -1.92
C ASP A 153 -3.76 14.71 -1.10
N GLU A 154 -3.77 14.47 0.20
CA GLU A 154 -2.85 15.01 1.17
C GLU A 154 -1.55 14.25 0.97
N ILE A 155 -0.58 14.92 0.36
CA ILE A 155 0.77 14.37 0.20
C ILE A 155 1.27 14.15 1.64
N GLU A 156 1.41 12.89 2.04
CA GLU A 156 1.94 12.54 3.36
C GLU A 156 3.38 13.05 3.44
N LEU A 157 3.59 14.10 4.24
CA LEU A 157 4.89 14.72 4.44
C LEU A 157 5.48 14.23 5.76
N THR A 158 6.63 13.56 5.68
CA THR A 158 7.41 13.15 6.85
C THR A 158 8.51 14.18 7.13
N GLN A 159 8.73 14.54 8.39
CA GLN A 159 9.83 15.43 8.76
C GLN A 159 11.15 14.65 8.85
N ILE A 160 12.21 15.12 8.17
CA ILE A 160 13.54 14.52 8.22
C ILE A 160 14.61 15.56 8.56
N LYS A 161 15.67 15.13 9.25
CA LYS A 161 16.81 15.98 9.58
C LYS A 161 18.00 15.65 8.68
N ILE A 162 18.44 16.62 7.87
CA ILE A 162 19.65 16.49 7.04
C ILE A 162 20.68 17.50 7.54
N GLY A 163 21.72 16.99 8.22
CA GLY A 163 22.74 17.82 8.85
C GLY A 163 22.16 18.62 10.02
N LYS A 164 22.12 19.95 9.91
CA LYS A 164 21.60 20.87 10.95
C LYS A 164 20.25 21.49 10.59
N LYS A 165 19.60 20.98 9.55
CA LYS A 165 18.35 21.53 9.00
C LYS A 165 17.29 20.44 8.94
N ASP A 166 16.07 20.82 9.26
CA ASP A 166 14.90 19.98 9.13
C ASP A 166 14.21 20.28 7.79
N TYR A 167 13.71 19.23 7.16
CA TYR A 167 12.99 19.25 5.89
C TYR A 167 11.72 18.42 6.00
N LEU A 168 10.73 18.69 5.16
CA LEU A 168 9.61 17.79 4.93
C LEU A 168 9.90 16.98 3.68
N ILE A 169 9.57 15.69 3.67
CA ILE A 169 9.77 14.79 2.53
C ILE A 169 8.47 14.07 2.20
N ASP A 170 8.17 13.94 0.91
CA ASP A 170 7.05 13.11 0.43
C ASP A 170 7.49 11.68 0.05
N GLU A 171 6.54 10.84 -0.34
CA GLU A 171 6.77 9.47 -0.81
C GLU A 171 7.64 9.39 -2.08
N GLU A 172 7.71 10.49 -2.86
CA GLU A 172 8.53 10.60 -4.07
C GLU A 172 9.92 11.18 -3.81
N PHE A 173 10.29 11.35 -2.53
CA PHE A 173 11.53 11.95 -2.06
C PHE A 173 11.74 13.41 -2.48
N ASN A 174 10.69 14.16 -2.77
CA ASN A 174 10.77 15.60 -2.92
C ASN A 174 10.91 16.23 -1.52
N LEU A 175 11.89 17.12 -1.39
CA LEU A 175 12.18 17.84 -0.15
C LEU A 175 11.55 19.21 -0.18
N TYR A 176 10.98 19.60 0.94
CA TYR A 176 10.37 20.91 1.18
C TYR A 176 10.98 21.56 2.42
N ASP A 177 11.10 22.88 2.41
CA ASP A 177 11.52 23.62 3.60
C ASP A 177 10.38 23.62 4.64
N VAL A 178 10.69 23.29 5.90
CA VAL A 178 9.68 23.22 6.97
C VAL A 178 8.97 24.57 7.20
N LYS A 179 9.63 25.70 6.93
CA LYS A 179 9.07 27.04 7.18
C LYS A 179 8.26 27.56 6.00
N THR A 180 8.73 27.35 4.77
CA THR A 180 8.09 27.93 3.58
C THR A 180 7.20 26.94 2.84
N GLN A 181 7.32 25.63 3.12
CA GLN A 181 6.67 24.54 2.38
C GLN A 181 6.98 24.57 0.86
N GLU A 182 8.05 25.27 0.46
CA GLU A 182 8.51 25.31 -0.93
C GLU A 182 9.42 24.13 -1.21
N ALA A 183 9.32 23.57 -2.42
CA ALA A 183 10.20 22.50 -2.87
C ALA A 183 11.64 23.00 -3.00
N VAL A 184 12.57 22.34 -2.31
CA VAL A 184 14.01 22.70 -2.27
C VAL A 184 14.89 21.73 -3.06
N GLY A 185 14.39 20.56 -3.39
CA GLY A 185 15.13 19.55 -4.14
C GLY A 185 14.56 18.15 -4.01
N LYS A 186 15.33 17.14 -4.40
CA LYS A 186 15.04 15.73 -4.14
C LYS A 186 16.06 15.13 -3.18
N TYR A 187 15.62 14.24 -2.31
CA TYR A 187 16.50 13.48 -1.43
C TYR A 187 17.04 12.25 -2.15
N ASP A 188 18.35 12.19 -2.33
CA ASP A 188 19.03 10.97 -2.77
C ASP A 188 19.31 10.09 -1.55
N GLN A 189 18.47 9.07 -1.37
CA GLN A 189 18.63 8.09 -0.28
C GLN A 189 19.96 7.35 -0.32
N LYS A 190 20.50 7.07 -1.52
CA LYS A 190 21.72 6.28 -1.69
C LYS A 190 22.94 7.07 -1.24
N ASN A 191 22.97 8.36 -1.58
CA ASN A 191 24.08 9.25 -1.25
C ASN A 191 23.83 10.12 -0.01
N LYS A 192 22.64 9.99 0.62
CA LYS A 192 22.16 10.80 1.75
C LYS A 192 22.33 12.31 1.52
N LYS A 193 22.05 12.78 0.30
CA LYS A 193 22.29 14.16 -0.14
C LYS A 193 21.05 14.79 -0.75
N ILE A 194 20.98 16.11 -0.68
CA ILE A 194 19.96 16.92 -1.35
C ILE A 194 20.45 17.20 -2.78
N LEU A 195 19.66 16.80 -3.76
CA LEU A 195 19.79 17.21 -5.14
C LEU A 195 18.95 18.47 -5.33
N PRO A 196 19.55 19.66 -5.53
CA PRO A 196 18.78 20.87 -5.75
C PRO A 196 17.95 20.74 -7.03
N LEU A 197 16.80 21.43 -7.06
CA LEU A 197 15.95 21.59 -8.24
C LEU A 197 16.70 22.24 -9.42
#